data_AF-A0A5C6NUZ3-F1
#
_entry.id   AF-A0A5C6NUZ3-F1
#
_cell.length_a   1.000
_cell.length_b   1.000
_cell.length_c   1.000
_cell.angle_alpha   90.00
_cell.angle_beta   90.00
_cell.angle_gamma   90.00
#
_symmetry.space_group_name_H-M   'P 1'
#
loop_
_entity.id
_entity.type
_entity.pdbx_description
1 polymer ?
#
loop_
_entity_poly.entity_id
_entity_poly.type
_entity_poly.pdbx_seq_one_letter_code
_entity_poly.pdbx_strand_id
1 'polypeptide(L)'
;CECFGHSNRCSYIELLNTVICVSCKHNTRGQHCQLCKLGYYRNASAELDDENVCIARVCDNELLRCQNGGVCVNNVRCNCPAAYTGLQCEKRRCETELGGCGGPDSGHVRLRAPSSAALLLLLLASCWAAIL
;
A
#
# COMPACT_ATOMS: atom_id res chain seq x y z
N CYS A 1 -18.41 -11.05 -25.02
CA CYS A 1 -19.04 -11.01 -23.69
C CYS A 1 -18.84 -9.63 -23.10
N GLU A 2 -19.78 -9.16 -22.30
CA GLU A 2 -19.79 -7.81 -21.72
C GLU A 2 -19.41 -7.88 -20.24
N CYS A 3 -18.26 -7.29 -19.87
CA CYS A 3 -17.70 -7.37 -18.52
C CYS A 3 -17.39 -5.99 -17.91
N PHE A 4 -18.02 -4.93 -18.42
CA PHE A 4 -17.77 -3.53 -18.01
C PHE A 4 -16.27 -3.17 -17.93
N GLY A 5 -15.45 -3.63 -18.89
CA GLY A 5 -14.01 -3.35 -18.88
C GLY A 5 -13.19 -4.04 -17.78
N HIS A 6 -13.81 -4.86 -16.93
CA HIS A 6 -13.14 -5.49 -15.77
C HIS A 6 -12.66 -6.93 -16.02
N SER A 7 -13.01 -7.50 -17.16
CA SER A 7 -12.41 -8.74 -17.66
C SER A 7 -12.47 -8.78 -19.17
N ASN A 8 -11.48 -9.43 -19.78
CA ASN A 8 -11.48 -9.80 -21.19
C ASN A 8 -11.66 -11.32 -21.39
N ARG A 9 -11.98 -12.06 -20.32
CA ARG A 9 -12.13 -13.52 -20.32
C ARG A 9 -13.50 -13.91 -19.82
N CYS A 10 -14.13 -14.85 -20.51
CA CYS A 10 -15.46 -15.35 -20.17
C CYS A 10 -15.52 -16.86 -20.32
N SER A 11 -16.38 -17.48 -19.53
CA SER A 11 -16.72 -18.88 -19.60
C SER A 11 -18.19 -19.03 -19.94
N TYR A 12 -18.51 -20.01 -20.78
CA TYR A 12 -19.88 -20.41 -21.05
C TYR A 12 -20.27 -21.54 -20.10
N ILE A 13 -21.37 -21.38 -19.36
CA ILE A 13 -21.90 -22.41 -18.48
C ILE A 13 -23.13 -23.04 -19.14
N GLU A 14 -22.96 -24.24 -19.70
CA GLU A 14 -23.99 -24.96 -20.46
C GLU A 14 -25.27 -25.19 -19.64
N LEU A 15 -25.14 -25.57 -18.37
CA LEU A 15 -26.27 -25.84 -17.47
C LEU A 15 -27.20 -24.64 -17.26
N LEU A 16 -26.67 -23.43 -17.42
CA LEU A 16 -27.40 -22.17 -17.22
C LEU A 16 -27.62 -21.42 -18.55
N ASN A 17 -27.15 -21.98 -19.66
CA ASN A 17 -27.18 -21.37 -20.99
C ASN A 17 -26.71 -19.90 -20.97
N THR A 18 -25.64 -19.62 -20.23
CA THR A 18 -25.21 -18.23 -19.92
C THR A 18 -23.70 -18.04 -20.01
N VAL A 19 -23.28 -16.83 -20.37
CA VAL A 19 -21.87 -16.42 -20.41
C VAL A 19 -21.56 -15.60 -19.17
N ILE A 20 -20.53 -16.02 -18.43
CA ILE A 20 -20.05 -15.36 -17.21
C ILE A 20 -18.61 -14.89 -17.42
N CYS A 21 -18.34 -13.65 -17.06
CA CYS A 21 -17.00 -13.10 -16.97
C CYS A 21 -16.20 -13.82 -15.89
N VAL A 22 -14.97 -14.21 -16.21
CA VAL A 22 -14.07 -14.88 -15.27
C VAL A 22 -12.92 -13.95 -14.89
N SER A 23 -12.36 -14.14 -13.70
CA SER A 23 -11.22 -13.35 -13.20
C SER A 23 -11.45 -11.83 -13.23
N CYS A 24 -12.64 -11.39 -12.82
CA CYS A 24 -12.97 -9.97 -12.69
C CYS A 24 -11.91 -9.19 -11.86
N LYS A 25 -11.34 -8.16 -12.49
CA LYS A 25 -10.37 -7.21 -11.93
C LYS A 25 -11.08 -6.09 -11.15
N HIS A 26 -10.34 -5.08 -10.70
CA HIS A 26 -10.90 -3.85 -10.12
C HIS A 26 -11.85 -4.09 -8.93
N ASN A 27 -11.58 -5.16 -8.16
CA ASN A 27 -12.39 -5.59 -7.03
C ASN A 27 -13.86 -5.85 -7.35
N THR A 28 -14.16 -6.20 -8.60
CA THR A 28 -15.51 -6.51 -9.06
C THR A 28 -15.79 -8.03 -9.07
N ARG A 29 -17.06 -8.39 -9.09
CA ARG A 29 -17.60 -9.76 -9.17
C ARG A 29 -18.97 -9.74 -9.86
N GLY A 30 -19.55 -10.92 -10.04
CA GLY A 30 -20.83 -11.09 -10.73
C GLY A 30 -20.64 -11.51 -12.18
N GLN A 31 -21.75 -11.84 -12.84
CA GLN A 31 -21.74 -12.36 -14.21
C GLN A 31 -21.05 -11.44 -15.21
N HIS A 32 -21.21 -10.12 -15.04
CA HIS A 32 -20.66 -9.09 -15.90
C HIS A 32 -19.59 -8.26 -15.19
N CYS A 33 -19.09 -8.71 -14.03
CA CYS A 33 -18.22 -7.92 -13.17
C CYS A 33 -18.87 -6.60 -12.68
N GLN A 34 -20.19 -6.58 -12.48
CA GLN A 34 -20.95 -5.37 -12.12
C GLN A 34 -21.14 -5.11 -10.62
N LEU A 35 -20.71 -6.05 -9.78
CA LEU A 35 -20.89 -5.99 -8.33
C LEU A 35 -19.52 -5.86 -7.63
N CYS A 36 -19.45 -5.29 -6.44
CA CYS A 36 -18.20 -5.22 -5.69
C CYS A 36 -17.95 -6.48 -4.85
N LYS A 37 -16.67 -6.90 -4.74
CA LYS A 37 -16.22 -8.00 -3.86
C LYS A 37 -16.54 -7.71 -2.39
N LEU A 38 -16.54 -8.75 -1.55
CA LEU A 38 -16.77 -8.58 -0.11
C LEU A 38 -15.65 -7.70 0.48
N GLY A 39 -15.99 -6.74 1.33
CA GLY A 39 -15.04 -5.73 1.84
C GLY A 39 -14.89 -4.49 0.95
N TYR A 40 -15.52 -4.50 -0.24
CA TYR A 40 -15.59 -3.36 -1.15
C TYR A 40 -17.03 -2.87 -1.27
N TYR A 41 -17.21 -1.58 -1.56
CA TYR A 41 -18.52 -0.98 -1.82
C TYR A 41 -18.48 -0.14 -3.09
N ARG A 42 -19.66 0.08 -3.67
CA ARG A 42 -19.83 0.80 -4.93
C ARG A 42 -19.60 2.29 -4.71
N ASN A 43 -18.68 2.87 -5.48
CA ASN A 43 -18.49 4.31 -5.55
C ASN A 43 -19.60 4.95 -6.39
N ALA A 44 -20.69 5.43 -5.79
CA ALA A 44 -21.85 5.94 -6.53
C ALA A 44 -21.55 7.09 -7.52
N SER A 45 -20.40 7.76 -7.39
CA SER A 45 -19.98 8.85 -8.29
C SER A 45 -19.20 8.39 -9.52
N ALA A 46 -18.83 7.11 -9.60
CA ALA A 46 -18.10 6.53 -10.73
C ALA A 46 -19.03 5.72 -11.63
N GLU A 47 -18.75 5.70 -12.92
CA GLU A 47 -19.42 4.80 -13.89
C GLU A 47 -19.05 3.33 -13.65
N LEU A 48 -19.82 2.41 -14.23
CA LEU A 48 -19.65 0.97 -13.97
C LEU A 48 -18.35 0.38 -14.53
N ASP A 49 -17.73 0.99 -15.53
CA ASP A 49 -16.49 0.53 -16.15
C ASP A 49 -15.22 1.15 -15.55
N ASP A 50 -15.38 2.03 -14.56
CA ASP A 50 -14.28 2.70 -13.85
C ASP A 50 -13.42 1.71 -13.03
N GLU A 51 -12.10 1.86 -13.05
CA GLU A 51 -11.18 0.99 -12.29
C GLU A 51 -11.37 1.09 -10.76
N ASN A 52 -11.85 2.22 -10.27
CA ASN A 52 -12.14 2.50 -8.87
C ASN A 52 -13.66 2.48 -8.56
N VAL A 53 -14.45 1.80 -9.41
CA VAL A 53 -15.88 1.55 -9.19
C VAL A 53 -16.15 0.88 -7.84
N CYS A 54 -15.23 0.03 -7.39
CA CYS A 54 -15.29 -0.71 -6.13
C CYS A 54 -14.14 -0.33 -5.20
N ILE A 55 -14.49 0.36 -4.13
CA ILE A 55 -13.55 0.95 -3.17
C ILE A 55 -13.55 0.16 -1.86
N ALA A 56 -12.36 -0.05 -1.31
CA ALA A 56 -12.18 -0.79 -0.05
C ALA A 56 -12.65 0.06 1.14
N ARG A 57 -13.13 -0.61 2.19
CA ARG A 57 -13.33 0.05 3.48
C ARG A 57 -11.98 0.24 4.18
N VAL A 58 -11.53 1.47 4.29
CA VAL A 58 -10.28 1.81 4.99
C VAL A 58 -10.49 1.78 6.50
N CYS A 59 -11.68 2.16 6.97
CA CYS A 59 -12.03 2.19 8.38
C CYS A 59 -13.47 1.72 8.61
N ASP A 60 -13.79 1.30 9.83
CA ASP A 60 -15.14 1.00 10.30
C ASP A 60 -15.28 1.36 11.79
N ASN A 61 -16.52 1.39 12.29
CA ASN A 61 -16.85 1.75 13.67
C ASN A 61 -16.60 0.63 14.69
N GLU A 62 -16.23 -0.58 14.24
CA GLU A 62 -16.15 -1.75 15.11
C GLU A 62 -14.70 -2.16 15.41
N LEU A 63 -13.73 -1.79 14.55
CA LEU A 63 -12.30 -2.08 14.73
C LEU A 63 -11.36 -0.85 14.66
N LEU A 64 -11.90 0.39 14.69
CA LEU A 64 -11.17 1.67 14.76
C LEU A 64 -9.79 1.66 14.07
N ARG A 65 -9.80 1.56 12.74
CA ARG A 65 -8.58 1.50 11.92
C ARG A 65 -7.84 2.84 11.81
N CYS A 66 -8.44 3.96 12.21
CA CYS A 66 -7.76 5.25 12.22
C CYS A 66 -6.99 5.41 13.54
N GLN A 67 -5.66 5.55 13.43
CA GLN A 67 -4.74 5.71 14.55
C GLN A 67 -4.56 7.19 14.90
N ASN A 68 -3.88 7.47 16.03
CA ASN A 68 -3.42 8.80 16.41
C ASN A 68 -4.50 9.89 16.40
N GLY A 69 -5.74 9.55 16.80
CA GLY A 69 -6.87 10.49 16.84
C GLY A 69 -7.50 10.78 15.47
N GLY A 70 -7.23 9.96 14.46
CA GLY A 70 -7.87 10.06 13.15
C GLY A 70 -9.36 9.74 13.22
N VAL A 71 -10.18 10.51 12.49
CA VAL A 71 -11.63 10.31 12.42
C VAL A 71 -11.98 9.55 11.15
N CYS A 72 -12.70 8.43 11.27
CA CYS A 72 -13.17 7.68 10.11
C CYS A 72 -14.32 8.44 9.41
N VAL A 73 -14.19 8.66 8.10
CA VAL A 73 -15.21 9.30 7.27
C VAL A 73 -15.77 8.28 6.29
N ASN A 74 -17.08 8.01 6.41
CA ASN A 74 -17.85 7.13 5.52
C ASN A 74 -17.28 5.72 5.33
N ASN A 75 -16.47 5.22 6.28
CA ASN A 75 -15.72 3.96 6.17
C ASN A 75 -14.66 3.94 5.04
N VAL A 76 -14.39 5.07 4.40
CA VAL A 76 -13.57 5.19 3.19
C VAL A 76 -12.18 5.74 3.49
N ARG A 77 -12.07 6.64 4.46
CA ARG A 77 -10.84 7.40 4.68
C ARG A 77 -10.74 7.85 6.14
N CYS A 78 -9.51 7.84 6.66
CA CYS A 78 -9.19 8.49 7.92
C CYS A 78 -8.86 9.97 7.68
N ASN A 79 -9.53 10.86 8.39
CA ASN A 79 -9.17 12.26 8.46
C ASN A 79 -8.13 12.44 9.58
N CYS A 80 -6.87 12.69 9.19
CA CYS A 80 -5.75 12.70 10.14
C CYS A 80 -5.53 14.08 10.78
N PRO A 81 -5.19 14.12 12.08
CA PRO A 81 -4.72 15.35 12.72
C PRO A 81 -3.43 15.87 12.07
N ALA A 82 -3.14 17.17 12.23
CA ALA A 82 -2.04 17.86 11.54
C ALA A 82 -0.66 17.17 11.68
N ALA A 83 -0.38 16.59 12.84
CA ALA A 83 0.88 15.92 13.15
C ALA A 83 1.00 14.49 12.57
N TYR A 84 0.00 13.99 11.83
CA TYR A 84 -0.03 12.61 11.34
C TYR A 84 -0.46 12.48 9.87
N THR A 85 -0.05 11.38 9.24
CA THR A 85 -0.32 11.03 7.85
C THR A 85 -0.35 9.50 7.67
N GLY A 86 -0.62 9.03 6.44
CA GLY A 86 -0.83 7.61 6.12
C GLY A 86 -2.32 7.25 5.98
N LEU A 87 -2.62 6.07 5.44
CA LEU A 87 -3.99 5.59 5.20
C LEU A 87 -4.79 5.46 6.50
N GLN A 88 -4.09 5.17 7.59
CA GLN A 88 -4.64 4.99 8.93
C GLN A 88 -4.12 6.04 9.90
N CYS A 89 -3.52 7.13 9.42
CA CYS A 89 -2.85 8.13 10.26
C CYS A 89 -1.69 7.53 11.09
N GLU A 90 -1.07 6.45 10.61
CA GLU A 90 -0.06 5.67 11.33
C GLU A 90 1.33 6.31 11.36
N LYS A 91 1.58 7.30 10.49
CA LYS A 91 2.89 7.96 10.35
C LYS A 91 2.83 9.35 10.96
N ARG A 92 3.85 9.73 11.74
CA ARG A 92 4.04 11.13 12.14
C ARG A 92 4.38 11.96 10.92
N ARG A 93 3.84 13.17 10.85
CA ARG A 93 4.27 14.18 9.89
C ARG A 93 5.59 14.75 10.39
N CYS A 94 6.62 14.68 9.57
CA CYS A 94 7.86 15.40 9.84
C CYS A 94 7.63 16.85 9.38
N GLU A 95 7.53 17.78 10.31
CA GLU A 95 7.48 19.20 9.98
C GLU A 95 8.85 19.65 9.44
N THR A 96 8.83 20.56 8.47
CA THR A 96 10.03 21.17 7.87
C THR A 96 10.66 22.23 8.79
N GLU A 97 10.43 22.14 10.10
CA GLU A 97 11.05 22.99 11.10
C GLU A 97 12.22 22.27 11.77
N LEU A 98 13.15 23.07 12.31
CA LEU A 98 14.45 22.69 12.89
C LEU A 98 14.31 21.62 14.00
N GLY A 99 14.18 20.35 13.60
CA GLY A 99 13.91 19.21 14.48
C GLY A 99 13.02 18.09 13.89
N GLY A 100 12.52 18.23 12.66
CA GLY A 100 11.77 17.18 11.97
C GLY A 100 12.55 15.89 11.74
N CYS A 101 11.85 14.79 11.39
CA CYS A 101 12.43 13.44 11.21
C CYS A 101 13.36 13.24 9.99
N GLY A 102 14.09 14.29 9.61
CA GLY A 102 15.29 14.27 8.79
C GLY A 102 16.56 14.57 9.59
N GLY A 103 16.56 14.38 10.91
CA GLY A 103 17.81 14.29 11.66
C GLY A 103 18.67 13.18 11.06
N PRO A 104 20.01 13.33 11.03
CA PRO A 104 20.93 12.40 10.35
C PRO A 104 20.84 10.93 10.81
N ASP A 105 20.06 10.63 11.85
CA ASP A 105 19.93 9.32 12.47
C ASP A 105 18.60 8.59 12.19
N SER A 106 17.70 9.15 11.38
CA SER A 106 16.40 8.51 11.08
C SER A 106 16.39 7.83 9.71
N GLY A 107 16.96 6.63 9.65
CA GLY A 107 16.71 5.68 8.57
C GLY A 107 17.98 5.22 7.86
N HIS A 108 18.36 3.98 8.15
CA HIS A 108 19.62 3.28 7.87
C HIS A 108 20.65 3.46 8.99
N VAL A 109 20.96 2.35 9.67
CA VAL A 109 22.33 2.16 10.17
C VAL A 109 23.22 2.36 8.95
N ARG A 110 23.85 3.53 8.82
CA ARG A 110 25.00 3.65 7.94
C ARG A 110 26.04 2.71 8.52
N LEU A 111 26.09 1.49 7.99
CA LEU A 111 27.31 0.71 8.01
C LEU A 111 28.37 1.63 7.39
N ARG A 112 29.14 2.27 8.27
CA ARG A 112 30.25 3.13 7.89
C ARG A 112 31.21 2.18 7.20
N ALA A 113 31.22 2.22 5.87
CA ALA A 113 32.25 1.52 5.11
C ALA A 113 33.59 1.99 5.71
N PRO A 114 34.46 1.06 6.16
CA PRO A 114 35.73 1.44 6.75
C PRO A 114 36.45 2.35 5.75
N SER A 115 37.04 3.45 6.24
CA SER A 115 37.81 4.34 5.38
C SER A 115 38.91 3.53 4.69
N SER A 116 39.29 3.92 3.47
CA SER A 116 40.39 3.29 2.73
C SER A 116 41.68 3.20 3.56
N ALA A 117 41.89 4.15 4.49
CA ALA A 117 42.98 4.14 5.45
C ALA A 117 42.92 2.96 6.44
N ALA A 118 41.74 2.56 6.91
CA ALA A 118 41.58 1.41 7.82
C ALA A 118 41.85 0.07 7.11
N LEU A 119 41.47 -0.05 5.83
CA LEU A 119 41.81 -1.21 4.99
C LEU A 119 43.32 -1.30 4.72
N LEU A 120 43.98 -0.17 4.44
CA LEU A 120 45.43 -0.09 4.27
C LEU A 120 46.19 -0.49 5.53
N LEU A 121 45.73 -0.07 6.71
CA LEU A 121 46.33 -0.44 7.99
C LEU A 121 46.20 -1.95 8.28
N LEU A 122 45.06 -2.57 7.94
CA LEU A 122 44.86 -4.02 8.10
C LEU A 122 45.73 -4.84 7.15
N LEU A 123 45.90 -4.40 5.90
CA LEU A 123 46.79 -5.05 4.94
C LEU A 123 48.28 -4.94 5.36
N LEU A 124 48.70 -3.78 5.86
CA LEU A 124 50.05 -3.59 6.40
C LEU A 124 50.28 -4.41 7.67
N ALA A 125 49.28 -4.54 8.55
CA ALA A 125 49.35 -5.39 9.74
C ALA A 125 49.45 -6.89 9.38
N SER A 126 48.74 -7.34 8.33
CA SER A 126 48.89 -8.71 7.82
C SER A 126 50.24 -8.98 7.16
N CYS A 127 50.91 -7.94 6.66
CA CYS A 127 52.24 -8.04 6.07
C CYS A 127 53.33 -8.20 7.15
N TRP A 128 53.14 -7.57 8.33
CA TRP A 128 54.04 -7.75 9.47
C TRP A 128 53.93 -9.13 10.13
N ALA A 129 52.75 -9.74 10.11
CA ALA A 129 52.53 -11.09 10.68
C ALA A 129 53.08 -12.24 9.81
N ALA A 130 53.52 -11.96 8.58
CA ALA A 130 54.08 -12.96 7.65
C ALA A 130 55.62 -12.95 7.59
N ILE A 131 56.28 -12.07 8.34
CA ILE A 131 57.76 -11.92 8.39
C ILE A 131 58.32 -12.30 9.78
N LEU A 132 57.49 -12.84 10.68
CA LEU A 132 57.93 -13.46 11.93
C LEU A 132 57.51 -14.94 11.97
#